data_AF-A0A8H6UG56-F1
#
_entry.id   AF-A0A8H6UG56-F1
#
_cell.length_a   1.000
_cell.length_b   1.000
_cell.length_c   1.000
_cell.angle_alpha   90.00
_cell.angle_beta   90.00
_cell.angle_gamma   90.00
#
_symmetry.space_group_name_H-M   'P 1'
#
loop_
_entity.id
_entity.type
_entity.pdbx_description
1 polymer ?
#
loop_
_entity_poly.entity_id
_entity_poly.type
_entity_poly.pdbx_seq_one_letter_code
_entity_poly.pdbx_strand_id
1 'polypeptide(L)'
;MDAGFKRATSLLLDEVIQGALVRKCGYRAAEILVLGFGQGGMAALVAAREMAQSQSGSGSAGGDALSGVISIGAPYPLSGSTVGAKSRTPVLLVGGREPTAVSEGAIRRTKQVFEFVEVHQYARKGDGMPRNRDEMMPVMQFFARRLRSWQGVPEGSVEIT
;
A
#
# COMPACT_ATOMS: atom_id res chain seq x y z
N MET A 1 -3.92 -18.94 -15.82
CA MET A 1 -5.24 -18.64 -15.22
C MET A 1 -4.99 -17.70 -14.04
N ASP A 2 -5.65 -16.54 -13.96
CA ASP A 2 -5.36 -15.50 -12.95
C ASP A 2 -6.19 -15.64 -11.65
N ALA A 3 -6.96 -16.73 -11.53
CA ALA A 3 -7.86 -17.02 -10.41
C ALA A 3 -8.81 -15.86 -10.01
N GLY A 4 -9.13 -14.94 -10.95
CA GLY A 4 -9.97 -13.78 -10.67
C GLY A 4 -9.25 -12.58 -10.08
N PHE A 5 -7.91 -12.59 -10.02
CA PHE A 5 -7.11 -11.50 -9.48
C PHE A 5 -7.33 -10.17 -10.22
N LYS A 6 -7.49 -10.19 -11.55
CA LYS A 6 -7.83 -8.98 -12.33
C LYS A 6 -9.20 -8.42 -11.94
N ARG A 7 -10.19 -9.30 -11.75
CA ARG A 7 -11.53 -8.88 -11.30
C ARG A 7 -11.47 -8.24 -9.92
N ALA A 8 -10.73 -8.82 -8.98
CA ALA A 8 -10.60 -8.31 -7.62
C ALA A 8 -9.90 -6.93 -7.59
N THR A 9 -8.88 -6.74 -8.41
CA THR A 9 -8.14 -5.46 -8.52
C THR A 9 -8.99 -4.36 -9.16
N SER A 10 -9.71 -4.66 -10.25
CA SER A 10 -10.65 -3.70 -10.85
C SER A 10 -11.79 -3.33 -9.90
N LEU A 11 -12.37 -4.30 -9.17
CA LEU A 11 -13.41 -4.00 -8.18
C LEU A 11 -12.89 -3.08 -7.06
N LEU A 12 -11.70 -3.36 -6.53
CA LEU A 12 -11.07 -2.52 -5.51
C LEU A 12 -10.83 -1.09 -6.01
N LEU A 13 -10.31 -0.94 -7.21
CA LEU A 13 -10.00 0.37 -7.78
C LEU A 13 -11.27 1.15 -8.17
N ASP A 14 -12.11 0.56 -9.01
CA ASP A 14 -13.18 1.27 -9.71
C ASP A 14 -14.43 1.43 -8.86
N GLU A 15 -14.82 0.38 -8.13
CA GLU A 15 -16.06 0.36 -7.34
C GLU A 15 -15.82 0.88 -5.93
N VAL A 16 -14.78 0.38 -5.25
CA VAL A 16 -14.52 0.75 -3.85
C VAL A 16 -13.82 2.09 -3.75
N ILE A 17 -12.63 2.23 -4.31
CA ILE A 17 -11.84 3.47 -4.13
C ILE A 17 -12.45 4.62 -4.94
N GLN A 18 -12.56 4.50 -6.26
CA GLN A 18 -13.07 5.59 -7.11
C GLN A 18 -14.59 5.75 -6.97
N GLY A 19 -15.34 4.65 -6.95
CA GLY A 19 -16.79 4.63 -6.89
C GLY A 19 -17.36 5.09 -5.55
N ALA A 20 -16.99 4.42 -4.46
CA ALA A 20 -17.54 4.70 -3.14
C ALA A 20 -16.76 5.80 -2.42
N LEU A 21 -15.47 5.59 -2.15
CA LEU A 21 -14.71 6.47 -1.26
C LEU A 21 -14.52 7.87 -1.87
N VAL A 22 -14.08 7.96 -3.13
CA VAL A 22 -13.86 9.25 -3.79
C VAL A 22 -15.18 9.88 -4.22
N ARG A 23 -15.94 9.24 -5.11
CA ARG A 23 -17.12 9.87 -5.73
C ARG A 23 -18.32 10.02 -4.79
N LYS A 24 -18.63 9.02 -3.95
CA LYS A 24 -19.82 9.07 -3.08
C LYS A 24 -19.51 9.69 -1.72
N CYS A 25 -18.35 9.38 -1.14
CA CYS A 25 -17.99 9.84 0.20
C CYS A 25 -17.09 11.10 0.21
N GLY A 26 -16.56 11.53 -0.94
CA GLY A 26 -15.79 12.76 -1.06
C GLY A 26 -14.35 12.68 -0.51
N TYR A 27 -13.83 11.49 -0.22
CA TYR A 27 -12.43 11.35 0.19
C TYR A 27 -11.48 11.64 -0.97
N ARG A 28 -10.35 12.30 -0.67
CA ARG A 28 -9.23 12.43 -1.61
C ARG A 28 -8.43 11.13 -1.63
N ALA A 29 -7.77 10.81 -2.75
CA ALA A 29 -6.90 9.62 -2.79
C ALA A 29 -5.82 9.69 -1.69
N ALA A 30 -5.31 10.90 -1.50
CA ALA A 30 -4.44 11.35 -0.42
C ALA A 30 -4.87 10.99 1.02
N GLU A 31 -6.14 10.65 1.25
CA GLU A 31 -6.73 10.30 2.56
C GLU A 31 -6.99 8.80 2.70
N ILE A 32 -6.78 8.03 1.64
CA ILE A 32 -7.08 6.61 1.58
C ILE A 32 -5.78 5.82 1.75
N LEU A 33 -5.72 4.97 2.78
CA LEU A 33 -4.66 4.01 3.00
C LEU A 33 -5.23 2.60 2.89
N VAL A 34 -4.54 1.71 2.19
CA VAL A 34 -4.97 0.32 2.01
C VAL A 34 -4.04 -0.61 2.78
N LEU A 35 -4.59 -1.40 3.69
CA LEU A 35 -3.89 -2.48 4.37
C LEU A 35 -4.36 -3.81 3.78
N GLY A 36 -3.43 -4.63 3.31
CA GLY A 36 -3.72 -5.93 2.73
C GLY A 36 -2.80 -7.03 3.26
N PHE A 37 -3.37 -8.21 3.49
CA PHE A 37 -2.64 -9.41 3.88
C PHE A 37 -2.64 -10.44 2.75
N GLY A 38 -1.48 -11.05 2.48
CA GLY A 38 -1.30 -12.04 1.42
C GLY A 38 -1.80 -11.49 0.08
N GLN A 39 -2.69 -12.24 -0.60
CA GLN A 39 -3.22 -11.81 -1.90
C GLN A 39 -3.96 -10.46 -1.84
N GLY A 40 -4.54 -10.09 -0.69
CA GLY A 40 -5.11 -8.75 -0.50
C GLY A 40 -4.06 -7.65 -0.55
N GLY A 41 -2.84 -7.91 -0.05
CA GLY A 41 -1.70 -7.00 -0.18
C GLY A 41 -1.23 -6.87 -1.63
N MET A 42 -1.19 -7.98 -2.37
CA MET A 42 -0.88 -7.95 -3.81
C MET A 42 -1.91 -7.11 -4.58
N ALA A 43 -3.19 -7.30 -4.31
CA ALA A 43 -4.27 -6.55 -4.96
C ALA A 43 -4.20 -5.06 -4.63
N ALA A 44 -3.92 -4.71 -3.37
CA ALA A 44 -3.73 -3.32 -2.94
C ALA A 44 -2.57 -2.64 -3.68
N LEU A 45 -1.44 -3.33 -3.86
CA LEU A 45 -0.30 -2.82 -4.60
C LEU A 45 -0.64 -2.63 -6.09
N VAL A 46 -1.34 -3.58 -6.72
CA VAL A 46 -1.74 -3.43 -8.13
C VAL A 46 -2.72 -2.28 -8.31
N ALA A 47 -3.75 -2.16 -7.46
CA ALA A 47 -4.71 -1.06 -7.52
C ALA A 47 -4.03 0.31 -7.34
N ALA A 48 -3.09 0.44 -6.40
CA ALA A 48 -2.31 1.66 -6.19
C ALA A 48 -1.40 2.01 -7.38
N ARG A 49 -0.91 0.99 -8.09
CA ARG A 49 -0.12 1.18 -9.32
C ARG A 49 -1.01 1.65 -10.46
N GLU A 50 -2.11 0.97 -10.71
CA GLU A 50 -3.04 1.30 -11.80
C GLU A 50 -3.64 2.70 -11.61
N MET A 51 -3.99 3.08 -10.38
CA MET A 51 -4.43 4.44 -10.05
C MET A 51 -3.43 5.51 -10.50
N ALA A 52 -2.14 5.27 -10.26
CA ALA A 52 -1.08 6.21 -10.68
C ALA A 52 -0.90 6.26 -12.21
N GLN A 53 -1.18 5.17 -12.92
CA GLN A 53 -1.10 5.12 -14.39
C GLN A 53 -2.28 5.83 -15.06
N SER A 54 -3.50 5.57 -14.62
CA SER A 54 -4.73 6.12 -15.22
C SER A 54 -4.77 7.65 -15.24
N GLN A 55 -4.06 8.32 -14.32
CA GLN A 55 -4.03 9.78 -14.24
C GLN A 55 -2.84 10.43 -14.95
N SER A 56 -1.82 9.65 -15.36
CA SER A 56 -0.68 10.18 -16.11
C SER A 56 -1.01 10.58 -17.56
N GLY A 57 -2.18 10.19 -18.07
CA GLY A 57 -2.71 10.59 -19.37
C GLY A 57 -3.60 11.83 -19.38
N SER A 58 -4.00 12.39 -18.22
CA SER A 58 -5.00 13.47 -18.13
C SER A 58 -4.43 14.88 -17.92
N GLY A 59 -3.12 15.09 -18.09
CA GLY A 59 -2.50 16.43 -18.02
C GLY A 59 -2.50 17.09 -16.64
N SER A 60 -3.05 16.43 -15.61
CA SER A 60 -2.94 16.87 -14.22
C SER A 60 -1.58 16.41 -13.69
N ALA A 61 -0.63 17.35 -13.60
CA ALA A 61 0.71 17.13 -13.07
C ALA A 61 0.65 16.79 -11.56
N GLY A 62 0.36 15.53 -11.26
CA GLY A 62 0.20 15.02 -9.90
C GLY A 62 -0.94 14.03 -9.81
N GLY A 63 -0.75 12.83 -10.37
CA GLY A 63 -1.70 11.73 -10.15
C GLY A 63 -1.88 11.52 -8.64
N ASP A 64 -3.12 11.56 -8.17
CA ASP A 64 -3.45 11.65 -6.75
C ASP A 64 -3.09 10.32 -6.09
N ALA A 65 -1.88 10.26 -5.52
CA ALA A 65 -1.36 9.07 -4.88
C ALA A 65 -2.18 8.73 -3.63
N LEU A 66 -2.36 7.44 -3.38
CA LEU A 66 -2.94 6.98 -2.12
C LEU A 66 -2.06 7.45 -0.95
N SER A 67 -2.67 7.63 0.22
CA SER A 67 -1.94 7.93 1.45
C SER A 67 -0.87 6.88 1.75
N GLY A 68 -1.17 5.61 1.46
CA GLY A 68 -0.17 4.55 1.42
C GLY A 68 -0.76 3.16 1.21
N VAL A 69 0.13 2.17 1.07
CA VAL A 69 -0.21 0.75 1.09
C VAL A 69 0.63 0.04 2.13
N ILE A 70 -0.02 -0.70 3.02
CA ILE A 70 0.63 -1.65 3.93
C ILE A 70 0.35 -3.04 3.40
N SER A 71 1.38 -3.73 2.90
CA SER A 71 1.26 -5.07 2.34
C SER A 71 2.00 -6.07 3.22
N ILE A 72 1.24 -6.91 3.91
CA ILE A 72 1.74 -7.92 4.83
C ILE A 72 1.81 -9.26 4.11
N GLY A 73 3.00 -9.82 4.05
CA GLY A 73 3.29 -11.13 3.48
C GLY A 73 3.09 -11.24 1.98
N ALA A 74 3.09 -10.11 1.28
CA ALA A 74 2.89 -10.06 -0.14
C ALA A 74 3.65 -8.91 -0.80
N PRO A 75 4.47 -9.21 -1.83
CA PRO A 75 5.09 -8.19 -2.66
C PRO A 75 4.19 -7.80 -3.84
N TYR A 76 4.69 -6.89 -4.70
CA TYR A 76 4.09 -6.68 -6.01
C TYR A 76 4.11 -7.98 -6.84
N PRO A 77 2.98 -8.42 -7.42
CA PRO A 77 2.88 -9.69 -8.09
C PRO A 77 3.67 -9.72 -9.40
N LEU A 78 4.13 -10.92 -9.80
CA LEU A 78 4.85 -11.12 -11.07
C LEU A 78 3.99 -10.81 -12.31
N SER A 79 2.68 -10.99 -12.20
CA SER A 79 1.71 -10.68 -13.26
C SER A 79 1.41 -9.19 -13.40
N GLY A 80 1.82 -8.36 -12.43
CA GLY A 80 1.62 -6.92 -12.48
C GLY A 80 2.60 -6.25 -13.43
N SER A 81 2.14 -5.23 -14.16
CA SER A 81 3.00 -4.46 -15.07
C SER A 81 4.05 -3.66 -14.30
N THR A 82 5.31 -3.71 -14.75
CA THR A 82 6.42 -2.89 -14.22
C THR A 82 6.80 -1.74 -15.16
N VAL A 83 6.09 -1.59 -16.28
CA VAL A 83 6.38 -0.59 -17.31
C VAL A 83 5.77 0.76 -16.94
N GLY A 84 6.44 1.85 -17.31
CA GLY A 84 6.00 3.24 -17.11
C GLY A 84 6.59 3.91 -15.87
N ALA A 85 6.19 5.16 -15.62
CA ALA A 85 6.67 5.94 -14.47
C ALA A 85 6.27 5.29 -13.14
N LYS A 86 7.10 5.40 -12.10
CA LYS A 86 6.81 4.82 -10.77
C LYS A 86 5.60 5.48 -10.11
N SER A 87 4.84 4.71 -9.34
CA SER A 87 3.82 5.26 -8.46
C SER A 87 4.46 5.97 -7.27
N ARG A 88 3.94 7.15 -6.93
CA ARG A 88 4.38 7.93 -5.76
C ARG A 88 3.68 7.51 -4.46
N THR A 89 2.74 6.57 -4.53
CA THR A 89 2.09 5.99 -3.35
C THR A 89 3.15 5.34 -2.45
N PRO A 90 3.26 5.76 -1.18
CA PRO A 90 4.19 5.14 -0.24
C PRO A 90 3.76 3.70 0.09
N VAL A 91 4.72 2.78 0.15
CA VAL A 91 4.48 1.36 0.43
C VAL A 91 5.30 0.91 1.63
N LEU A 92 4.67 0.17 2.55
CA LEU A 92 5.32 -0.67 3.53
C LEU A 92 5.12 -2.14 3.16
N LEU A 93 6.21 -2.85 2.88
CA LEU A 93 6.22 -4.30 2.79
C LEU A 93 6.59 -4.90 4.14
N VAL A 94 5.82 -5.89 4.59
CA VAL A 94 6.06 -6.56 5.88
C VAL A 94 6.19 -8.06 5.67
N GLY A 95 7.21 -8.69 6.25
CA GLY A 95 7.47 -10.14 6.13
C GLY A 95 8.32 -10.69 7.28
N GLY A 96 8.71 -11.96 7.24
CA GLY A 96 9.62 -12.57 8.21
C GLY A 96 11.10 -12.56 7.78
N ARG A 97 12.02 -12.98 8.67
CA ARG A 97 13.48 -13.06 8.41
C ARG A 97 13.90 -14.12 7.37
N GLU A 98 13.00 -15.05 7.06
CA GLU A 98 13.15 -16.02 5.97
C GLU A 98 11.87 -15.96 5.12
N PRO A 99 11.74 -14.90 4.31
CA PRO A 99 10.50 -14.62 3.62
C PRO A 99 10.33 -15.57 2.43
N THR A 100 9.15 -16.17 2.32
CA THR A 100 8.79 -17.05 1.19
C THR A 100 8.13 -16.26 0.07
N ALA A 101 7.35 -15.23 0.43
CA ALA A 101 6.69 -14.33 -0.49
C ALA A 101 7.47 -13.01 -0.65
N VAL A 102 7.94 -12.41 0.45
CA VAL A 102 8.61 -11.10 0.45
C VAL A 102 10.13 -11.24 0.26
N SER A 103 10.54 -12.02 -0.75
CA SER A 103 11.96 -12.26 -1.06
C SER A 103 12.66 -11.00 -1.59
N GLU A 104 14.00 -10.98 -1.59
CA GLU A 104 14.78 -9.84 -2.11
C GLU A 104 14.42 -9.49 -3.56
N GLY A 105 14.25 -10.50 -4.41
CA GLY A 105 13.80 -10.30 -5.80
C GLY A 105 12.41 -9.67 -5.89
N ALA A 106 11.52 -10.01 -4.95
CA ALA A 106 10.19 -9.45 -4.89
C ALA A 106 10.15 -8.01 -4.33
N ILE A 107 11.01 -7.71 -3.36
CA ILE A 107 11.26 -6.36 -2.88
C ILE A 107 11.80 -5.49 -4.02
N ARG A 108 12.80 -5.97 -4.77
CA ARG A 108 13.38 -5.26 -5.91
C ARG A 108 12.34 -4.96 -6.98
N ARG A 109 11.49 -5.91 -7.32
CA ARG A 109 10.36 -5.71 -8.25
C ARG A 109 9.38 -4.66 -7.73
N THR A 110 9.04 -4.69 -6.44
CA THR A 110 8.16 -3.65 -5.86
C THR A 110 8.80 -2.27 -5.96
N LYS A 111 10.10 -2.14 -5.70
CA LYS A 111 10.89 -0.90 -5.87
C LYS A 111 11.04 -0.43 -7.32
N GLN A 112 10.82 -1.28 -8.31
CA GLN A 112 10.74 -0.87 -9.73
C GLN A 112 9.42 -0.16 -10.02
N VAL A 113 8.36 -0.46 -9.26
CA VAL A 113 6.99 0.02 -9.50
C VAL A 113 6.65 1.24 -8.64
N PHE A 114 7.20 1.30 -7.43
CA PHE A 114 6.94 2.37 -6.45
C PHE A 114 8.19 3.17 -6.13
N GLU A 115 8.03 4.48 -5.97
CA GLU A 115 9.11 5.42 -5.62
C GLU A 115 9.56 5.22 -4.17
N PHE A 116 8.61 5.11 -3.23
CA PHE A 116 8.87 5.01 -1.81
C PHE A 116 8.44 3.64 -1.27
N VAL A 117 9.41 2.77 -1.00
CA VAL A 117 9.17 1.42 -0.46
C VAL A 117 10.00 1.21 0.81
N GLU A 118 9.32 1.14 1.93
CA GLU A 118 9.85 0.67 3.21
C GLU A 118 9.66 -0.84 3.32
N VAL A 119 10.61 -1.53 3.94
CA VAL A 119 10.54 -2.98 4.18
C VAL A 119 10.79 -3.22 5.66
N HIS A 120 9.88 -3.93 6.32
CA HIS A 120 10.07 -4.41 7.67
C HIS A 120 10.04 -5.93 7.71
N GLN A 121 11.04 -6.52 8.34
CA GLN A 121 11.13 -7.97 8.55
C GLN A 121 11.10 -8.28 10.04
N TYR A 122 10.15 -9.12 10.45
CA TYR A 122 10.11 -9.65 11.81
C TYR A 122 11.33 -10.53 12.07
N ALA A 123 11.73 -10.65 13.33
CA ALA A 123 12.81 -11.57 13.73
C ALA A 123 12.45 -13.04 13.47
N ARG A 124 11.16 -13.39 13.49
CA ARG A 124 10.67 -14.76 13.27
C ARG A 124 10.59 -15.13 11.78
N LYS A 125 10.56 -16.43 11.53
CA LYS A 125 10.30 -16.99 10.19
C LYS A 125 8.84 -16.76 9.77
N GLY A 126 8.65 -16.64 8.46
CA GLY A 126 7.34 -16.62 7.81
C GLY A 126 6.68 -15.25 7.73
N ASP A 127 5.95 -15.07 6.65
CA ASP A 127 5.39 -13.80 6.16
C ASP A 127 3.99 -13.47 6.70
N GLY A 128 3.56 -14.14 7.77
CA GLY A 128 2.24 -13.95 8.38
C GLY A 128 2.04 -12.60 9.07
N MET A 129 0.81 -12.35 9.53
CA MET A 129 0.45 -11.15 10.31
C MET A 129 1.34 -10.93 11.55
N PRO A 130 1.59 -9.67 11.96
CA PRO A 130 2.29 -9.36 13.21
C PRO A 130 1.66 -10.09 14.41
N ARG A 131 2.48 -10.65 15.30
CA ARG A 131 2.03 -11.45 16.45
C ARG A 131 2.19 -10.78 17.81
N ASN A 132 2.93 -9.70 17.87
CA ASN A 132 3.24 -8.99 19.11
C ASN A 132 3.43 -7.50 18.83
N ARG A 133 3.63 -6.74 19.91
CA ARG A 133 3.84 -5.28 19.86
C ARG A 133 5.02 -4.92 18.97
N ASP A 134 6.13 -5.63 19.07
CA ASP A 134 7.36 -5.29 18.34
C ASP A 134 7.19 -5.50 16.83
N GLU A 135 6.48 -6.56 16.42
CA GLU A 135 6.15 -6.82 15.02
C GLU A 135 5.12 -5.80 14.47
N MET A 136 4.21 -5.31 15.31
CA MET A 136 3.16 -4.36 14.92
C MET A 136 3.65 -2.90 14.93
N MET A 137 4.65 -2.57 15.75
CA MET A 137 5.13 -1.21 15.96
C MET A 137 5.51 -0.51 14.63
N PRO A 138 6.27 -1.13 13.70
CA PRO A 138 6.65 -0.48 12.46
C PRO A 138 5.46 -0.25 11.52
N VAL A 139 4.46 -1.14 11.57
CA VAL A 139 3.20 -0.99 10.83
C VAL A 139 2.44 0.24 11.33
N MET A 140 2.32 0.38 12.64
CA MET A 140 1.65 1.51 13.28
C MET A 140 2.39 2.83 13.05
N GLN A 141 3.73 2.84 13.12
CA GLN A 141 4.55 4.01 12.82
C GLN A 141 4.36 4.46 11.37
N PHE A 142 4.37 3.52 10.41
CA PHE A 142 4.08 3.85 9.02
C PHE A 142 2.67 4.42 8.88
N PHE A 143 1.66 3.76 9.47
CA PHE A 143 0.28 4.20 9.41
C PHE A 143 0.11 5.62 9.98
N ALA A 144 0.67 5.89 11.17
CA ALA A 144 0.61 7.19 11.83
C ALA A 144 1.20 8.31 10.96
N ARG A 145 2.34 8.08 10.30
CA ARG A 145 2.95 9.06 9.37
C ARG A 145 2.08 9.36 8.15
N ARG A 146 1.13 8.48 7.80
CA ARG A 146 0.21 8.66 6.67
C ARG A 146 -1.12 9.29 7.07
N LEU A 147 -1.45 9.30 8.37
CA LEU A 147 -2.59 10.04 8.89
C LEU A 147 -2.24 11.54 8.92
N ARG A 148 -2.66 12.26 7.87
CA ARG A 148 -2.40 13.70 7.70
C ARG A 148 -3.25 14.63 8.56
N SER A 149 -4.05 14.10 9.49
CA SER A 149 -5.03 14.89 10.22
C SER A 149 -4.67 15.06 11.69
N TRP A 150 -4.39 16.32 12.06
CA TRP A 150 -4.46 16.81 13.44
C TRP A 150 -5.88 17.33 13.77
N GLN A 151 -6.82 17.20 12.84
CA GLN A 151 -8.20 17.65 13.01
C GLN A 151 -8.87 16.76 14.05
N GLY A 152 -9.16 17.33 15.22
CA GLY A 152 -9.68 16.61 16.39
C GLY A 152 -8.63 16.26 17.44
N VAL A 153 -7.34 16.53 17.21
CA VAL A 153 -6.32 16.51 18.27
C VAL A 153 -6.54 17.75 19.13
N PRO A 154 -6.85 17.62 20.44
CA PRO A 154 -7.04 18.77 21.31
C PRO A 154 -5.78 19.65 21.35
N GLU A 155 -5.97 20.97 21.39
CA GLU A 155 -4.87 21.91 21.61
C GLU A 155 -4.09 21.52 22.88
N GLY A 156 -2.76 21.45 22.77
CA GLY A 156 -1.88 21.06 23.89
C GLY A 156 -1.56 19.57 23.99
N SER A 157 -2.00 18.73 23.05
CA SER A 157 -1.56 17.34 22.99
C SER A 157 -0.07 17.24 22.65
N VAL A 158 0.69 16.50 23.44
CA VAL A 158 2.14 16.27 23.26
C VAL A 158 2.39 14.85 22.77
N GLU A 159 3.25 14.71 21.77
CA GLU A 159 3.71 13.40 21.26
C GLU A 159 4.51 12.67 22.34
N ILE A 160 4.12 11.44 22.68
CA ILE A 160 4.89 10.59 23.59
C ILE A 160 5.98 9.90 22.75
N THR A 161 7.22 10.38 22.89
CA THR A 161 8.43 9.77 22.33
C THR A 161 8.98 8.64 23.19
#